data_AF-A0A973RFQ5-F1
#
_entry.id   AF-A0A973RFQ5-F1
#
_cell.length_a   1.000
_cell.length_b   1.000
_cell.length_c   1.000
_cell.angle_alpha   90.00
_cell.angle_beta   90.00
_cell.angle_gamma   90.00
#
_symmetry.space_group_name_H-M   'P 1'
#
loop_
_entity.id
_entity.type
_entity.pdbx_description
1 polymer ?
#
loop_
_entity_poly.entity_id
_entity_poly.type
_entity_poly.pdbx_seq_one_letter_code
_entity_poly.pdbx_strand_id
1 'polypeptide(L)'
;MIDLDYVLPLRWDDDSGLDELTAYLRRLSRHIRVTVVDGSPPDLYARHARRWRGLVRHVPPAGELSFANGKVNGVTTGLRLAGGDRVVIADDDVRYEPYALAALHDLLGRAELVRPQNYFDPAPWHARWDTARTLLNRCLGGDYPGTFGIRRSFFLAMGGYDGDVLFENLELIRTVRAWGGRELRPPGLYVRRLPCEARRFWGQRVRQAYDDFAQPVRLAGFLSVLPALALLRRRLPVVAAGAGVLVALAEAGRWRAGGRRVFPVSASLFA
;
A
#
# COMPACT_ATOMS: atom_id res chain seq x y z
N MET A 1 18.63 12.49 -12.57
CA MET A 1 17.31 11.85 -12.77
C MET A 1 17.51 10.36 -12.60
N ILE A 2 16.74 9.70 -11.74
CA ILE A 2 16.84 8.25 -11.53
C ILE A 2 16.04 7.57 -12.65
N ASP A 3 16.56 6.51 -13.27
CA ASP A 3 15.81 5.70 -14.25
C ASP A 3 14.78 4.83 -13.53
N LEU A 4 13.67 5.45 -13.18
CA LEU A 4 12.55 4.87 -12.45
C LEU A 4 11.28 5.57 -12.94
N ASP A 5 10.23 4.80 -13.17
CA ASP A 5 8.91 5.32 -13.48
C ASP A 5 8.02 5.23 -12.25
N TYR A 6 7.09 6.17 -12.12
CA TYR A 6 6.07 6.17 -11.08
C TYR A 6 4.70 6.12 -11.73
N VAL A 7 3.91 5.13 -11.36
CA VAL A 7 2.54 4.92 -11.81
C VAL A 7 1.60 5.17 -10.62
N LEU A 8 0.75 6.18 -10.79
CA LEU A 8 -0.32 6.52 -9.85
C LEU A 8 -1.66 6.15 -10.48
N PRO A 9 -2.28 5.00 -10.13
CA PRO A 9 -3.68 4.76 -10.41
C PRO A 9 -4.53 5.68 -9.53
N LEU A 10 -5.39 6.50 -10.16
CA LEU A 10 -6.21 7.48 -9.48
C LEU A 10 -7.68 7.26 -9.83
N ARG A 11 -8.53 7.32 -8.81
CA ARG A 11 -9.99 7.42 -8.98
C ARG A 11 -10.55 8.19 -7.81
N TRP A 12 -10.89 9.44 -8.05
CA TRP A 12 -11.45 10.34 -7.06
C TRP A 12 -12.91 10.65 -7.37
N ASP A 13 -13.66 10.93 -6.31
CA ASP A 13 -15.04 11.41 -6.37
C ASP A 13 -15.15 12.90 -5.98
N ASP A 14 -14.03 13.51 -5.54
CA ASP A 14 -13.90 14.93 -5.16
C ASP A 14 -12.46 15.44 -5.38
N ASP A 15 -12.24 16.76 -5.29
CA ASP A 15 -10.93 17.43 -5.51
C ASP A 15 -10.25 17.89 -4.22
N SER A 16 -10.72 17.47 -3.04
CA SER A 16 -10.24 18.01 -1.76
C SER A 16 -8.73 17.86 -1.56
N GLY A 17 -8.13 16.80 -2.11
CA GLY A 17 -6.70 16.52 -2.04
C GLY A 17 -5.85 17.08 -3.20
N LEU A 18 -6.45 17.78 -4.17
CA LEU A 18 -5.80 18.09 -5.45
C LEU A 18 -4.53 18.94 -5.30
N ASP A 19 -4.56 19.95 -4.43
CA ASP A 19 -3.39 20.84 -4.25
C ASP A 19 -2.22 20.16 -3.56
N GLU A 20 -2.48 19.34 -2.55
CA GLU A 20 -1.44 18.55 -1.87
C GLU A 20 -0.82 17.53 -2.84
N LEU A 21 -1.65 16.79 -3.57
CA LEU A 21 -1.18 15.81 -4.54
C LEU A 21 -0.38 16.50 -5.65
N THR A 22 -0.86 17.62 -6.17
CA THR A 22 -0.15 18.38 -7.21
C THR A 22 1.21 18.88 -6.73
N ALA A 23 1.31 19.35 -5.48
CA ALA A 23 2.57 19.76 -4.89
C ALA A 23 3.55 18.59 -4.76
N TYR A 24 3.07 17.41 -4.37
CA TYR A 24 3.85 16.18 -4.32
C TYR A 24 4.34 15.76 -5.72
N LEU A 25 3.43 15.65 -6.71
CA LEU A 25 3.78 15.28 -8.08
C LEU A 25 4.81 16.24 -8.69
N ARG A 26 4.70 17.56 -8.41
CA ARG A 26 5.69 18.55 -8.87
C ARG A 26 7.08 18.30 -8.31
N ARG A 27 7.21 17.87 -7.05
CA ARG A 27 8.50 17.50 -6.48
C ARG A 27 9.00 16.20 -7.11
N LEU A 28 8.12 15.21 -7.23
CA LEU A 28 8.44 13.88 -7.74
C LEU A 28 8.94 13.91 -9.19
N SER A 29 8.26 14.64 -10.08
CA SER A 29 8.61 14.76 -11.51
C SER A 29 9.98 15.39 -11.76
N ARG A 30 10.61 16.03 -10.77
CA ARG A 30 12.00 16.53 -10.88
C ARG A 30 13.03 15.41 -10.83
N HIS A 31 12.66 14.25 -10.28
CA HIS A 31 13.58 13.15 -10.01
C HIS A 31 13.36 11.96 -10.95
N ILE A 32 12.11 11.71 -11.34
CA ILE A 32 11.67 10.50 -12.05
C ILE A 32 10.52 10.80 -13.03
N ARG A 33 10.24 9.86 -13.95
CA ARG A 33 9.07 9.95 -14.85
C ARG A 33 7.81 9.59 -14.08
N VAL A 34 6.73 10.33 -14.27
CA VAL A 34 5.47 10.12 -13.55
C VAL A 34 4.31 10.00 -14.53
N THR A 35 3.55 8.92 -14.39
CA THR A 35 2.30 8.66 -15.10
C THR A 35 1.16 8.57 -14.09
N VAL A 36 0.16 9.43 -14.25
CA VAL A 36 -1.10 9.38 -13.51
C VAL A 36 -2.14 8.78 -14.43
N VAL A 37 -2.67 7.61 -14.06
CA VAL A 37 -3.75 6.95 -14.78
C VAL A 37 -5.05 7.22 -14.03
N ASP A 38 -5.85 8.12 -14.59
CA ASP A 38 -6.97 8.74 -13.91
C ASP A 38 -8.31 8.23 -14.43
N GLY A 39 -8.92 7.36 -13.64
CA GLY A 39 -10.27 6.82 -13.85
C GLY A 39 -11.37 7.59 -13.13
N SER A 40 -11.12 8.85 -12.74
CA SER A 40 -12.14 9.72 -12.13
C SER A 40 -13.22 10.10 -13.15
N PRO A 41 -14.43 10.52 -12.69
CA PRO A 41 -15.49 11.01 -13.56
C PRO A 41 -15.02 12.12 -14.54
N PRO A 42 -15.66 12.27 -15.72
CA PRO A 42 -15.18 13.16 -16.79
C PRO A 42 -14.89 14.60 -16.36
N ASP A 43 -15.73 15.18 -15.49
CA ASP A 43 -15.55 16.55 -15.01
C ASP A 43 -14.31 16.70 -14.10
N LEU A 44 -14.05 15.71 -13.25
CA LEU A 44 -12.86 15.64 -12.40
C LEU A 44 -11.62 15.42 -13.26
N TYR A 45 -11.68 14.44 -14.17
CA TYR A 45 -10.61 14.16 -15.12
C TYR A 45 -10.19 15.43 -15.90
N ALA A 46 -11.16 16.19 -16.41
CA ALA A 46 -10.87 17.42 -17.16
C ALA A 46 -10.20 18.50 -16.30
N ARG A 47 -10.55 18.60 -15.01
CA ARG A 47 -9.90 19.51 -14.05
C ARG A 47 -8.47 19.07 -13.74
N HIS A 48 -8.28 17.78 -13.45
CA HIS A 48 -6.98 17.18 -13.24
C HIS A 48 -6.05 17.38 -14.45
N ALA A 49 -6.55 17.15 -15.66
CA ALA A 49 -5.81 17.32 -16.91
C ALA A 49 -5.31 18.77 -17.08
N ARG A 50 -6.14 19.77 -16.76
CA ARG A 50 -5.71 21.17 -16.75
C ARG A 50 -4.64 21.44 -15.70
N ARG A 51 -4.81 20.89 -14.50
CA ARG A 51 -3.89 21.10 -13.36
C ARG A 51 -2.51 20.49 -13.58
N TRP A 52 -2.45 19.36 -14.27
CA TRP A 52 -1.23 18.56 -14.45
C TRP A 52 -0.63 18.63 -15.85
N ARG A 53 -1.17 19.48 -16.72
CA ARG A 53 -0.61 19.73 -18.06
C ARG A 53 0.87 20.12 -17.96
N GLY A 54 1.73 19.34 -18.62
CA GLY A 54 3.18 19.56 -18.62
C GLY A 54 3.90 19.16 -17.32
N LEU A 55 3.17 18.66 -16.31
CA LEU A 55 3.73 18.24 -15.02
C LEU A 55 3.99 16.73 -14.97
N VAL A 56 3.03 15.95 -15.46
CA VAL A 56 3.06 14.48 -15.49
C VAL A 56 2.44 13.99 -16.80
N ARG A 57 2.63 12.71 -17.13
CA ARG A 57 1.81 12.04 -18.13
C ARG A 57 0.46 11.71 -17.50
N HIS A 58 -0.60 12.42 -17.88
CA HIS A 58 -1.96 12.18 -17.40
C HIS A 58 -2.79 11.53 -18.49
N VAL A 59 -3.35 10.35 -18.21
CA VAL A 59 -4.08 9.52 -19.19
C VAL A 59 -5.27 8.82 -18.52
N PRO A 60 -6.34 8.50 -19.26
CA PRO A 60 -7.38 7.61 -18.73
C PRO A 60 -6.87 6.16 -18.68
N PRO A 61 -7.53 5.25 -17.92
CA PRO A 61 -7.34 3.81 -18.06
C PRO A 61 -7.59 3.38 -19.51
N ALA A 62 -6.84 2.37 -19.98
CA ALA A 62 -7.00 1.82 -21.31
C ALA A 62 -8.40 1.20 -21.48
N GLY A 63 -9.11 1.56 -22.56
CA GLY A 63 -10.53 1.23 -22.75
C GLY A 63 -10.82 -0.26 -22.95
N GLU A 64 -9.80 -1.04 -23.34
CA GLU A 64 -9.90 -2.50 -23.48
C GLU A 64 -9.80 -3.26 -22.15
N LEU A 65 -9.38 -2.60 -21.06
CA LEU A 65 -9.27 -3.21 -19.74
C LEU A 65 -10.59 -3.07 -18.98
N SER A 66 -11.18 -4.20 -18.61
CA SER A 66 -12.51 -4.27 -17.98
C SER A 66 -12.51 -4.98 -16.63
N PHE A 67 -11.38 -4.99 -15.91
CA PHE A 67 -11.31 -5.63 -14.59
C PHE A 67 -12.30 -4.97 -13.62
N ALA A 68 -12.93 -5.79 -12.77
CA ALA A 68 -13.86 -5.34 -11.73
C ALA A 68 -13.19 -4.37 -10.75
N ASN A 69 -11.91 -4.60 -10.42
CA ASN A 69 -11.11 -3.67 -9.67
C ASN A 69 -10.49 -2.60 -10.58
N GLY A 70 -11.16 -1.46 -10.69
CA GLY A 70 -10.73 -0.34 -11.55
C GLY A 70 -9.31 0.18 -11.27
N LYS A 71 -8.76 -0.06 -10.07
CA LYS A 71 -7.36 0.27 -9.76
C LYS A 71 -6.39 -0.54 -10.63
N VAL A 72 -6.70 -1.81 -10.87
CA VAL A 72 -5.87 -2.73 -11.66
C VAL A 72 -5.84 -2.32 -13.13
N ASN A 73 -6.95 -1.79 -13.66
CA ASN A 73 -6.97 -1.14 -14.99
C ASN A 73 -5.96 0.02 -15.04
N GLY A 74 -5.93 0.85 -14.00
CA GLY A 74 -4.97 1.95 -13.85
C GLY A 74 -3.52 1.49 -13.79
N VAL A 75 -3.23 0.49 -12.96
CA VAL A 75 -1.88 -0.09 -12.80
C VAL A 75 -1.38 -0.70 -14.11
N THR A 76 -2.19 -1.54 -14.76
CA THR A 76 -1.84 -2.21 -16.01
C THR A 76 -1.60 -1.21 -17.13
N THR A 77 -2.46 -0.19 -17.27
CA THR A 77 -2.27 0.90 -18.22
C THR A 77 -0.94 1.62 -17.97
N GLY A 78 -0.67 2.00 -16.73
CA GLY A 78 0.55 2.72 -16.38
C GLY A 78 1.82 1.91 -16.64
N LEU A 79 1.81 0.61 -16.33
CA LEU A 79 2.95 -0.29 -16.59
C LEU A 79 3.19 -0.49 -18.09
N ARG A 80 2.14 -0.61 -18.91
CA ARG A 80 2.28 -0.66 -20.37
C ARG A 80 2.94 0.61 -20.91
N LEU A 81 2.59 1.77 -20.32
CA LEU A 81 3.06 3.09 -20.73
C LEU A 81 4.40 3.54 -20.13
N ALA A 82 4.87 2.88 -19.07
CA ALA A 82 6.14 3.21 -18.41
C ALA A 82 7.31 3.10 -19.39
N GLY A 83 8.22 4.07 -19.33
CA GLY A 83 9.35 4.18 -20.26
C GLY A 83 10.56 3.32 -19.85
N GLY A 84 10.69 3.01 -18.56
CA GLY A 84 11.77 2.21 -17.99
C GLY A 84 11.30 0.87 -17.47
N ASP A 85 12.27 0.04 -17.10
CA ASP A 85 11.99 -1.30 -16.60
C ASP A 85 11.72 -1.35 -15.09
N ARG A 86 12.09 -0.31 -14.35
CA ARG A 86 11.86 -0.22 -12.91
C ARG A 86 10.69 0.74 -12.68
N VAL A 87 9.63 0.25 -12.05
CA VAL A 87 8.39 1.01 -11.87
C VAL A 87 7.93 0.96 -10.43
N VAL A 88 7.62 2.12 -9.86
CA VAL A 88 6.87 2.25 -8.62
C VAL A 88 5.39 2.32 -8.97
N ILE A 89 4.58 1.47 -8.34
CA ILE A 89 3.13 1.60 -8.28
C ILE A 89 2.80 2.13 -6.89
N ALA A 90 1.99 3.17 -6.80
CA ALA A 90 1.67 3.75 -5.51
C ALA A 90 0.30 4.42 -5.49
N ASP A 91 -0.40 4.28 -4.37
CA ASP A 91 -1.67 4.94 -4.10
C ASP A 91 -1.49 6.46 -3.95
N ASP A 92 -2.60 7.19 -4.08
CA ASP A 92 -2.68 8.64 -4.00
C ASP A 92 -2.38 9.19 -2.60
N ASP A 93 -2.38 8.35 -1.58
CA ASP A 93 -2.01 8.67 -0.20
C ASP A 93 -0.53 8.34 0.13
N VAL A 94 0.24 7.78 -0.80
CA VAL A 94 1.65 7.40 -0.60
C VAL A 94 2.60 8.54 -0.96
N ARG A 95 3.59 8.81 -0.11
CA ARG A 95 4.57 9.89 -0.28
C ARG A 95 6.00 9.33 -0.22
N TYR A 96 6.60 9.18 -1.39
CA TYR A 96 8.01 8.80 -1.52
C TYR A 96 8.94 9.98 -1.32
N GLU A 97 10.01 9.72 -0.59
CA GLU A 97 11.17 10.60 -0.50
C GLU A 97 12.28 10.12 -1.45
N PRO A 98 13.20 11.01 -1.88
CA PRO A 98 14.26 10.64 -2.83
C PRO A 98 15.11 9.44 -2.41
N TYR A 99 15.43 9.31 -1.11
CA TYR A 99 16.21 8.17 -0.60
C TYR A 99 15.47 6.84 -0.78
N ALA A 100 14.14 6.84 -0.60
CA ALA A 100 13.32 5.64 -0.70
C ALA A 100 13.19 5.20 -2.17
N LEU A 101 13.10 6.16 -3.11
CA LEU A 101 13.11 5.89 -4.54
C LEU A 101 14.44 5.28 -5.00
N ALA A 102 15.56 5.83 -4.54
CA ALA A 102 16.90 5.30 -4.84
C ALA A 102 17.05 3.87 -4.31
N ALA A 103 16.70 3.64 -3.04
CA ALA A 103 16.75 2.31 -2.45
C ALA A 103 15.84 1.31 -3.20
N LEU A 104 14.63 1.70 -3.57
CA LEU A 104 13.71 0.86 -4.33
C LEU A 104 14.27 0.54 -5.72
N HIS A 105 14.86 1.52 -6.41
CA HIS A 105 15.53 1.33 -7.70
C HIS A 105 16.66 0.30 -7.60
N ASP A 106 17.51 0.39 -6.57
CA ASP A 106 18.62 -0.56 -6.34
C ASP A 106 18.09 -1.97 -6.05
N LEU A 107 17.02 -2.08 -5.25
CA LEU A 107 16.39 -3.36 -4.92
C LEU A 107 15.77 -4.03 -6.14
N LEU A 108 15.19 -3.25 -7.06
CA LEU A 108 14.69 -3.76 -8.35
C LEU A 108 15.83 -4.17 -9.30
N GLY A 109 17.10 -3.90 -8.97
CA GLY A 109 18.24 -4.50 -9.67
C GLY A 109 18.40 -6.00 -9.39
N ARG A 110 17.74 -6.54 -8.36
CA ARG A 110 17.95 -7.92 -7.87
C ARG A 110 16.67 -8.68 -7.56
N ALA A 111 15.51 -8.12 -7.90
CA ALA A 111 14.20 -8.68 -7.62
C ALA A 111 13.15 -8.14 -8.58
N GLU A 112 12.14 -8.96 -8.85
CA GLU A 112 11.02 -8.66 -9.73
C GLU A 112 9.96 -7.80 -9.02
N LEU A 113 9.84 -7.98 -7.70
CA LEU A 113 8.90 -7.25 -6.86
C LEU A 113 9.58 -6.80 -5.56
N VAL A 114 9.39 -5.54 -5.19
CA VAL A 114 9.88 -4.94 -3.95
C VAL A 114 8.70 -4.41 -3.17
N ARG A 115 8.53 -4.91 -1.95
CA ARG A 115 7.46 -4.53 -1.02
C ARG A 115 8.04 -3.68 0.12
N PRO A 116 7.94 -2.33 0.04
CA PRO A 116 8.37 -1.45 1.12
C PRO A 116 7.41 -1.52 2.32
N GLN A 117 7.74 -0.79 3.38
CA GLN A 117 6.93 -0.67 4.59
C GLN A 117 6.26 0.71 4.63
N ASN A 118 4.93 0.77 4.54
CA ASN A 118 4.23 2.02 4.83
C ASN A 118 4.21 2.33 6.33
N TYR A 119 4.20 3.63 6.64
CA TYR A 119 3.90 4.17 7.97
C TYR A 119 3.03 5.41 7.82
N PHE A 120 2.16 5.68 8.81
CA PHE A 120 1.30 6.83 8.80
C PHE A 120 1.97 8.04 9.45
N ASP A 121 1.93 9.17 8.75
CA ASP A 121 2.30 10.48 9.28
C ASP A 121 1.45 11.57 8.59
N PRO A 122 0.61 12.32 9.32
CA PRO A 122 0.42 12.25 10.78
C PRO A 122 -0.25 10.95 11.25
N ALA A 123 -0.18 10.67 12.55
CA ALA A 123 -0.74 9.48 13.18
C ALA A 123 -1.90 9.81 14.15
N PRO A 124 -3.10 10.19 13.65
CA PRO A 124 -4.31 10.29 14.47
C PRO A 124 -4.72 8.93 15.04
N TRP A 125 -5.72 8.90 15.93
CA TRP A 125 -6.10 7.69 16.68
C TRP A 125 -6.40 6.48 15.76
N HIS A 126 -7.10 6.68 14.64
CA HIS A 126 -7.46 5.62 13.70
C HIS A 126 -6.24 5.13 12.90
N ALA A 127 -5.29 6.01 12.59
CA ALA A 127 -4.02 5.64 11.97
C ALA A 127 -3.11 4.90 12.95
N ARG A 128 -3.16 5.21 14.26
CA ARG A 128 -2.45 4.45 15.31
C ARG A 128 -3.02 3.05 15.45
N TRP A 129 -4.34 2.89 15.36
CA TRP A 129 -4.97 1.58 15.28
C TRP A 129 -4.43 0.78 14.09
N ASP A 130 -4.48 1.35 12.88
CA ASP A 130 -3.94 0.64 11.72
C ASP A 130 -2.44 0.35 11.85
N THR A 131 -1.70 1.25 12.48
CA THR A 131 -0.29 1.03 12.81
C THR A 131 -0.10 -0.17 13.74
N ALA A 132 -0.96 -0.36 14.76
CA ALA A 132 -0.90 -1.53 15.64
C ALA A 132 -1.00 -2.86 14.86
N ARG A 133 -1.95 -2.92 13.92
CA ARG A 133 -2.12 -4.05 12.99
C ARG A 133 -0.87 -4.25 12.12
N THR A 134 -0.30 -3.16 11.59
CA THR A 134 0.97 -3.18 10.85
C THR A 134 2.11 -3.74 11.70
N LEU A 135 2.22 -3.34 12.97
CA LEU A 135 3.27 -3.79 13.88
C LEU A 135 3.17 -5.29 14.20
N LEU A 136 1.96 -5.81 14.43
CA LEU A 136 1.72 -7.24 14.58
C LEU A 136 2.10 -8.03 13.31
N ASN A 137 1.64 -7.57 12.14
CA ASN A 137 2.00 -8.17 10.86
C ASN A 137 3.51 -8.18 10.64
N ARG A 138 4.17 -7.07 10.99
CA ARG A 138 5.62 -6.91 10.88
C ARG A 138 6.40 -7.86 11.79
N CYS A 139 5.85 -8.22 12.94
CA CYS A 139 6.42 -9.25 13.81
C CYS A 139 6.32 -10.65 13.17
N LEU A 140 5.22 -10.94 12.45
CA LEU A 140 4.85 -12.29 12.00
C LEU A 140 5.09 -12.62 10.51
N GLY A 141 5.44 -11.65 9.65
CA GLY A 141 5.66 -11.95 8.22
C GLY A 141 5.67 -10.76 7.24
N GLY A 142 5.39 -9.56 7.74
CA GLY A 142 5.34 -8.31 6.99
C GLY A 142 3.92 -7.88 6.61
N ASP A 143 3.75 -6.60 6.31
CA ASP A 143 2.46 -5.98 6.01
C ASP A 143 2.22 -5.82 4.49
N TYR A 144 1.01 -5.40 4.10
CA TYR A 144 0.63 -5.11 2.71
C TYR A 144 0.55 -3.59 2.49
N PRO A 145 1.57 -2.97 1.86
CA PRO A 145 1.61 -1.53 1.62
C PRO A 145 0.66 -1.12 0.48
N GLY A 146 0.33 0.18 0.40
CA GLY A 146 -0.31 0.80 -0.76
C GLY A 146 0.68 1.13 -1.89
N THR A 147 1.83 0.46 -1.94
CA THR A 147 2.84 0.70 -2.97
C THR A 147 3.78 -0.48 -3.14
N PHE A 148 4.23 -0.70 -4.38
CA PHE A 148 5.23 -1.69 -4.76
C PHE A 148 6.25 -1.09 -5.73
N GLY A 149 7.46 -1.62 -5.70
CA GLY A 149 8.36 -1.58 -6.84
C GLY A 149 8.19 -2.85 -7.66
N ILE A 150 8.15 -2.75 -8.99
CA ILE A 150 8.04 -3.90 -9.88
C ILE A 150 8.91 -3.73 -11.12
N ARG A 151 9.37 -4.86 -11.67
CA ARG A 151 10.03 -4.94 -12.98
C ARG A 151 8.97 -4.99 -14.08
N ARG A 152 8.94 -3.96 -14.93
CA ARG A 152 7.96 -3.82 -16.02
C ARG A 152 8.04 -5.00 -17.00
N SER A 153 9.25 -5.36 -17.44
CA SER A 153 9.48 -6.48 -18.36
C SER A 153 8.92 -7.78 -17.80
N PHE A 154 9.16 -8.05 -16.50
CA PHE A 154 8.60 -9.20 -15.82
C PHE A 154 7.08 -9.15 -15.75
N PHE A 155 6.50 -7.99 -15.38
CA PHE A 155 5.05 -7.81 -15.35
C PHE A 155 4.39 -8.08 -16.70
N LEU A 156 5.01 -7.60 -17.80
CA LEU A 156 4.50 -7.85 -19.14
C LEU A 156 4.67 -9.32 -19.55
N ALA A 157 5.78 -9.95 -19.19
CA ALA A 157 6.05 -11.36 -19.49
C ALA A 157 5.08 -12.32 -18.79
N MET A 158 4.66 -12.01 -17.56
CA MET A 158 3.64 -12.78 -16.84
C MET A 158 2.20 -12.45 -17.26
N GLY A 159 2.00 -11.52 -18.21
CA GLY A 159 0.68 -11.11 -18.69
C GLY A 159 -0.10 -10.19 -17.74
N GLY A 160 0.55 -9.63 -16.72
CA GLY A 160 -0.10 -8.89 -15.64
C GLY A 160 -0.58 -9.79 -14.50
N TYR A 161 -1.69 -9.43 -13.87
CA TYR A 161 -2.31 -10.17 -12.77
C TYR A 161 -3.82 -9.97 -12.81
N ASP A 162 -4.57 -10.84 -12.15
CA ASP A 162 -6.03 -10.80 -12.15
C ASP A 162 -6.53 -9.54 -11.44
N GLY A 163 -7.36 -8.76 -12.15
CA GLY A 163 -8.00 -7.57 -11.61
C GLY A 163 -9.43 -7.80 -11.13
N ASP A 164 -9.97 -9.00 -11.24
CA ASP A 164 -11.32 -9.36 -10.78
C ASP A 164 -11.35 -9.78 -9.30
N VAL A 165 -10.34 -9.34 -8.54
CA VAL A 165 -10.18 -9.59 -7.11
C VAL A 165 -10.18 -8.30 -6.29
N LEU A 166 -10.70 -8.38 -5.06
CA LEU A 166 -10.68 -7.26 -4.12
C LEU A 166 -9.27 -6.96 -3.61
N PHE A 167 -8.52 -8.01 -3.25
CA PHE A 167 -7.20 -7.88 -2.64
C PHE A 167 -6.06 -7.94 -3.69
N GLU A 168 -6.08 -6.97 -4.59
CA GLU A 168 -5.16 -6.87 -5.74
C GLU A 168 -3.67 -6.97 -5.36
N ASN A 169 -3.27 -6.35 -4.24
CA ASN A 169 -1.88 -6.40 -3.77
C ASN A 169 -1.41 -7.82 -3.45
N LEU A 170 -2.29 -8.63 -2.83
CA LEU A 170 -1.98 -10.02 -2.52
C LEU A 170 -1.97 -10.87 -3.79
N GLU A 171 -2.87 -10.58 -4.72
CA GLU A 171 -2.88 -11.25 -6.02
C GLU A 171 -1.59 -10.98 -6.79
N LEU A 172 -1.16 -9.72 -6.92
CA LEU A 172 0.12 -9.38 -7.56
C LEU A 172 1.30 -10.15 -6.94
N ILE A 173 1.37 -10.22 -5.61
CA ILE A 173 2.42 -10.99 -4.93
C ILE A 173 2.33 -12.48 -5.29
N ARG A 174 1.13 -13.05 -5.32
CA ARG A 174 0.91 -14.47 -5.67
C ARG A 174 1.27 -14.74 -7.12
N THR A 175 0.83 -13.92 -8.06
CA THR A 175 1.13 -14.05 -9.48
C THR A 175 2.64 -13.98 -9.73
N VAL A 176 3.33 -12.99 -9.15
CA VAL A 176 4.80 -12.86 -9.28
C VAL A 176 5.50 -14.13 -8.78
N ARG A 177 5.12 -14.63 -7.59
CA ARG A 177 5.72 -15.85 -7.02
C ARG A 177 5.40 -17.10 -7.83
N ALA A 178 4.16 -17.23 -8.33
CA ALA A 178 3.75 -18.35 -9.17
C ALA A 178 4.52 -18.39 -10.48
N TRP A 179 4.90 -17.22 -11.01
CA TRP A 179 5.75 -17.08 -12.20
C TRP A 179 7.26 -17.17 -11.89
N GLY A 180 7.64 -17.58 -10.68
CA GLY A 180 9.04 -17.75 -10.27
C GLY A 180 9.79 -16.45 -9.96
N GLY A 181 9.10 -15.32 -9.87
CA GLY A 181 9.69 -14.03 -9.55
C GLY A 181 10.13 -13.92 -8.08
N ARG A 182 11.21 -13.19 -7.85
CA ARG A 182 11.75 -12.91 -6.52
C ARG A 182 11.09 -11.67 -5.93
N GLU A 183 10.48 -11.85 -4.76
CA GLU A 183 10.01 -10.74 -3.94
C GLU A 183 11.04 -10.39 -2.86
N LEU A 184 11.40 -9.10 -2.76
CA LEU A 184 12.12 -8.55 -1.62
C LEU A 184 11.20 -7.73 -0.73
N ARG A 185 11.31 -7.95 0.57
CA ARG A 185 10.50 -7.30 1.61
C ARG A 185 11.40 -6.55 2.60
N PRO A 186 12.08 -5.46 2.18
CA PRO A 186 13.00 -4.71 3.04
C PRO A 186 12.25 -4.08 4.23
N PRO A 187 12.37 -4.61 5.46
CA PRO A 187 11.59 -4.10 6.58
C PRO A 187 12.01 -2.69 7.02
N GLY A 188 13.19 -2.22 6.60
CA GLY A 188 13.70 -0.86 6.88
C GLY A 188 13.45 0.16 5.78
N LEU A 189 12.84 -0.23 4.64
CA LEU A 189 12.49 0.72 3.58
C LEU A 189 11.13 1.33 3.88
N TYR A 190 11.14 2.44 4.61
CA TYR A 190 9.94 3.14 5.04
C TYR A 190 9.47 4.16 4.00
N VAL A 191 8.17 4.12 3.68
CA VAL A 191 7.50 5.06 2.78
C VAL A 191 6.29 5.66 3.49
N ARG A 192 6.23 6.99 3.53
CA ARG A 192 5.15 7.68 4.23
C ARG A 192 3.81 7.43 3.54
N ARG A 193 2.75 7.32 4.33
CA ARG A 193 1.37 7.25 3.88
C ARG A 193 0.52 8.25 4.66
N LEU A 194 -0.35 8.98 3.97
CA LEU A 194 -1.30 9.89 4.61
C LEU A 194 -2.46 9.06 5.19
N PRO A 195 -2.94 9.37 6.41
CA PRO A 195 -4.12 8.71 6.95
C PRO A 195 -5.37 9.18 6.19
N CYS A 196 -6.31 8.26 5.97
CA CYS A 196 -7.63 8.63 5.51
C CYS A 196 -8.39 9.44 6.59
N GLU A 197 -9.49 10.08 6.21
CA GLU A 197 -10.40 10.70 7.16
C GLU A 197 -11.05 9.65 8.08
N ALA A 198 -11.38 10.03 9.31
CA ALA A 198 -11.98 9.13 10.30
C ALA A 198 -13.31 8.51 9.84
N ARG A 199 -14.08 9.19 8.96
CA ARG A 199 -15.30 8.63 8.36
C ARG A 199 -14.98 7.51 7.36
N ARG A 200 -14.00 7.73 6.48
CA ARG A 200 -13.53 6.73 5.51
C ARG A 200 -12.88 5.52 6.20
N PHE A 201 -12.26 5.72 7.36
CA PHE A 201 -11.67 4.63 8.16
C PHE A 201 -12.66 3.50 8.49
N TRP A 202 -13.91 3.82 8.81
CA TRP A 202 -14.93 2.81 9.10
C TRP A 202 -15.31 1.99 7.87
N GLY A 203 -15.44 2.63 6.71
CA GLY A 203 -15.64 1.93 5.44
C GLY A 203 -14.47 1.00 5.09
N GLN A 204 -13.24 1.41 5.42
CA GLN A 204 -12.06 0.57 5.22
C GLN A 204 -12.06 -0.70 6.09
N ARG A 205 -12.74 -0.73 7.24
CA ARG A 205 -12.86 -1.96 8.05
C ARG A 205 -13.62 -3.06 7.31
N VAL A 206 -14.70 -2.68 6.63
CA VAL A 206 -15.49 -3.62 5.82
C VAL A 206 -14.63 -4.20 4.71
N ARG A 207 -13.89 -3.35 3.98
CA ARG A 207 -12.95 -3.79 2.95
C ARG A 207 -11.90 -4.76 3.50
N GLN A 208 -11.29 -4.44 4.65
CA GLN A 208 -10.29 -5.31 5.28
C GLN A 208 -10.87 -6.66 5.71
N ALA A 209 -12.12 -6.71 6.17
CA ALA A 209 -12.79 -7.97 6.49
C ALA A 209 -12.93 -8.85 5.24
N TYR A 210 -13.23 -8.27 4.08
CA TYR A 210 -13.21 -8.99 2.80
C TYR A 210 -11.80 -9.45 2.40
N ASP A 211 -10.78 -8.60 2.58
CA ASP A 211 -9.38 -8.96 2.30
C ASP A 211 -8.90 -10.15 3.17
N ASP A 212 -9.40 -10.28 4.40
CA ASP A 212 -9.05 -11.38 5.30
C ASP A 212 -9.60 -12.74 4.84
N PHE A 213 -10.65 -12.80 4.02
CA PHE A 213 -11.08 -14.06 3.39
C PHE A 213 -10.01 -14.65 2.46
N ALA A 214 -9.17 -13.80 1.86
CA ALA A 214 -8.04 -14.26 1.06
C ALA A 214 -6.88 -14.81 1.92
N GLN A 215 -6.98 -14.71 3.26
CA GLN A 215 -5.99 -15.14 4.25
C GLN A 215 -6.65 -16.03 5.33
N PRO A 216 -7.04 -17.28 5.01
CA PRO A 216 -7.91 -18.10 5.87
C PRO A 216 -7.35 -18.35 7.27
N VAL A 217 -6.04 -18.53 7.42
CA VAL A 217 -5.41 -18.73 8.73
C VAL A 217 -5.52 -17.46 9.59
N ARG A 218 -5.34 -16.28 8.99
CA ARG A 218 -5.48 -14.99 9.67
C ARG A 218 -6.93 -14.75 10.08
N LEU A 219 -7.88 -15.05 9.19
CA LEU A 219 -9.30 -14.96 9.46
C LEU A 219 -9.72 -15.88 10.61
N ALA A 220 -9.28 -17.15 10.60
CA ALA A 220 -9.56 -18.09 11.69
C ALA A 220 -9.03 -17.57 13.04
N GLY A 221 -7.82 -16.99 13.04
CA GLY A 221 -7.25 -16.31 14.20
C GLY A 221 -8.17 -15.18 14.72
N PHE A 222 -8.61 -14.27 13.84
CA PHE A 222 -9.50 -13.18 14.23
C PHE A 222 -10.87 -13.67 14.73
N LEU A 223 -11.48 -14.65 14.06
CA LEU A 223 -12.77 -15.21 14.45
C LEU A 223 -12.71 -15.94 15.80
N SER A 224 -11.54 -16.46 16.18
CA SER A 224 -11.35 -17.13 17.47
C SER A 224 -11.34 -16.19 18.69
N VAL A 225 -11.12 -14.88 18.49
CA VAL A 225 -10.95 -13.91 19.58
C VAL A 225 -12.21 -13.79 20.44
N LEU A 226 -13.39 -13.57 19.84
CA LEU A 226 -14.62 -13.39 20.60
C LEU A 226 -15.05 -14.66 21.38
N PRO A 227 -15.04 -15.87 20.78
CA PRO A 227 -15.26 -17.11 21.54
C PRO A 227 -14.25 -17.30 22.67
N ALA A 228 -12.97 -17.04 22.44
CA ALA A 228 -11.95 -17.15 23.47
C ALA A 228 -12.20 -16.18 24.64
N LEU A 229 -12.55 -14.93 24.34
CA LEU A 229 -12.91 -13.94 25.37
C LEU A 229 -14.17 -14.35 26.15
N ALA A 230 -15.18 -14.91 25.48
CA ALA A 230 -16.39 -15.40 26.15
C ALA A 230 -16.08 -16.57 27.10
N LEU A 231 -15.23 -17.51 26.68
CA LEU A 231 -14.77 -18.64 27.51
C LEU A 231 -13.92 -18.17 28.70
N LEU A 232 -13.10 -17.13 28.50
CA LEU A 232 -12.18 -16.60 29.51
C LEU A 232 -12.75 -15.42 30.32
N ARG A 233 -14.04 -15.09 30.18
CA ARG A 233 -14.65 -13.90 30.80
C ARG A 233 -14.52 -13.80 32.33
N ARG A 234 -14.33 -14.93 33.02
CA ARG A 234 -14.10 -15.00 34.48
C ARG A 234 -12.62 -15.08 34.87
N ARG A 235 -11.72 -15.14 33.89
CA ARG A 235 -10.27 -15.24 34.06
C ARG A 235 -9.60 -13.96 33.55
N LEU A 236 -9.97 -12.82 34.13
CA LEU A 236 -9.44 -11.50 33.77
C LEU A 236 -7.90 -11.45 33.70
N PRO A 237 -7.13 -12.11 34.61
CA PRO A 237 -5.67 -12.14 34.49
C PRO A 237 -5.17 -12.78 33.18
N VAL A 238 -5.86 -13.81 32.67
CA VAL A 238 -5.50 -14.48 31.42
C VAL A 238 -5.79 -13.59 30.21
N VAL A 239 -6.93 -12.90 30.22
CA VAL A 239 -7.28 -11.93 29.17
C VAL A 239 -6.27 -10.78 29.15
N ALA A 240 -5.92 -10.23 30.32
CA ALA A 240 -4.93 -9.17 30.46
C ALA A 240 -3.53 -9.63 29.99
N ALA A 241 -3.13 -10.86 30.33
CA ALA A 241 -1.87 -11.44 29.84
C ALA A 241 -1.87 -11.58 28.32
N GLY A 242 -2.98 -12.04 27.71
CA GLY A 242 -3.13 -12.12 26.26
C GLY A 242 -3.00 -10.76 25.56
N ALA A 243 -3.67 -9.72 26.08
CA ALA A 243 -3.50 -8.36 25.60
C ALA A 243 -2.04 -7.87 25.75
N GLY A 244 -1.41 -8.16 26.89
CA GLY A 244 0.01 -7.86 27.12
C GLY A 244 0.94 -8.51 26.09
N VAL A 245 0.66 -9.76 25.69
CA VAL A 245 1.41 -10.44 24.62
C VAL A 245 1.23 -9.74 23.28
N LEU A 246 0.02 -9.31 22.92
CA LEU A 246 -0.21 -8.57 21.66
C LEU A 246 0.54 -7.23 21.64
N VAL A 247 0.50 -6.47 22.74
CA VAL A 247 1.27 -5.23 22.89
C VAL A 247 2.78 -5.51 22.78
N ALA A 248 3.28 -6.57 23.42
CA ALA A 248 4.68 -6.95 23.34
C ALA A 248 5.10 -7.36 21.91
N LEU A 249 4.25 -8.09 21.19
CA LEU A 249 4.48 -8.44 19.77
C LEU A 249 4.49 -7.20 18.88
N ALA A 250 3.58 -6.25 19.11
CA ALA A 250 3.55 -4.99 18.39
C ALA A 250 4.83 -4.17 18.67
N GLU A 251 5.27 -4.12 19.93
CA GLU A 251 6.51 -3.44 20.32
C GLU A 251 7.75 -4.11 19.70
N ALA A 252 7.80 -5.44 19.65
CA ALA A 252 8.85 -6.18 18.95
C ALA A 252 8.86 -5.85 17.44
N GLY A 253 7.68 -5.77 16.82
CA GLY A 253 7.52 -5.27 15.45
C GLY A 253 8.06 -3.85 15.26
N ARG A 254 7.83 -2.97 16.25
CA ARG A 254 8.29 -1.58 16.26
C ARG A 254 9.81 -1.46 16.32
N TRP A 255 10.46 -2.37 17.04
CA TRP A 255 11.92 -2.38 17.20
C TRP A 255 12.65 -2.87 15.96
N ARG A 256 12.03 -3.79 15.21
CA ARG A 256 12.62 -4.38 14.00
C ARG A 256 13.06 -3.32 13.01
N ALA A 257 14.25 -3.48 12.44
CA ALA A 257 14.85 -2.66 11.37
C ALA A 257 14.69 -1.14 11.53
N GLY A 258 14.81 -0.64 12.77
CA GLY A 258 14.77 0.80 13.06
C GLY A 258 13.38 1.42 13.11
N GLY A 259 12.30 0.63 13.20
CA GLY A 259 10.92 1.11 13.15
C GLY A 259 10.55 2.14 14.23
N ARG A 260 11.30 2.20 15.33
CA ARG A 260 11.15 3.21 16.39
C ARG A 260 11.27 4.67 15.88
N ARG A 261 11.90 4.88 14.72
CA ARG A 261 12.06 6.22 14.11
C ARG A 261 10.77 6.73 13.46
N VAL A 262 9.86 5.82 13.07
CA VAL A 262 8.66 6.17 12.28
C VAL A 262 7.35 5.75 12.97
N PHE A 263 7.39 4.72 13.83
CA PHE A 263 6.21 4.22 14.53
C PHE A 263 6.17 4.74 15.97
N PRO A 264 5.12 5.49 16.36
CA PRO A 264 4.99 6.02 17.71
C PRO A 264 4.74 4.87 18.71
N VAL A 265 5.28 5.01 19.93
CA VAL A 265 5.08 4.03 21.03
C VAL A 265 3.59 3.82 21.30
N SER A 266 2.79 4.89 21.20
CA SER A 266 1.35 4.82 21.43
C SER A 266 0.64 3.85 20.48
N ALA A 267 1.18 3.55 19.30
CA ALA A 267 0.57 2.59 18.39
C ALA A 267 0.66 1.15 18.91
N SER A 268 1.71 0.77 19.63
CA SER A 268 1.83 -0.57 20.21
C SER A 268 0.71 -0.85 21.23
N LEU A 269 0.21 0.19 21.90
CA LEU A 269 -0.87 0.09 22.91
C LEU A 269 -2.26 -0.14 22.30
N PHE A 270 -2.42 0.01 20.98
CA PHE A 270 -3.69 -0.24 20.27
C PHE A 270 -3.81 -1.70 19.78
N ALA A 271 -2.80 -2.54 20.03
CA ALA A 271 -2.76 -3.95 19.63
C ALA A 271 -3.62 -4.82 20.56
#